data_AF-A0A359IAX9-F1
#
_entry.id   AF-A0A359IAX9-F1
#
_cell.length_a   1.000
_cell.length_b   1.000
_cell.length_c   1.000
_cell.angle_alpha   90.00
_cell.angle_beta   90.00
_cell.angle_gamma   90.00
#
_symmetry.space_group_name_H-M   'P 1'
#
loop_
_entity.id
_entity.type
_entity.pdbx_description
1 polymer ?
#
loop_
_entity_poly.entity_id
_entity_poly.type
_entity_poly.pdbx_seq_one_letter_code
_entity_poly.pdbx_strand_id
1 'polypeptide(L)'
;MSYMFYKILSVLMLAAVMAGCHEAPEYKDDPYGNFDALAAIVGERYCFFEEKGIDWEKLCRQYRAEIKPDMNQLELFDICSRLLDELQDGHVNLSSRFNTSYYRKWWSDYPQDFNLRTLQQYYLDFDYMQTSGISYKMLTDEIGYMYYPSFSSGISSTSLDYILAILHESKGLIIDIRNNGGGLLTNIDTLVGRFIEENTAGGYIRHKTGPAHNAFSDPYPIEYEAADPVKRVKYLGKPILVLTNRSCYSAANNFVAVMKTLPNVRIVGARTGGGGGLPFSSELPNGWSVRFSSCPISDRDDRSTEAGINPSPGCEVHCKDADLAAGHDAILDFAITLLQTAE
;
A
#
# COMPACT_ATOMS: atom_id res chain seq x y z
N MET A 1 -49.62 5.44 -40.51
CA MET A 1 -48.80 6.44 -39.80
C MET A 1 -48.02 5.88 -38.60
N SER A 2 -48.35 4.69 -38.06
CA SER A 2 -47.66 4.13 -36.88
C SER A 2 -46.39 3.30 -37.23
N TYR A 3 -46.34 2.62 -38.38
CA TYR A 3 -45.21 1.74 -38.74
C TYR A 3 -43.91 2.46 -39.17
N MET A 4 -44.03 3.69 -39.65
CA MET A 4 -42.89 4.49 -40.13
C MET A 4 -42.15 5.20 -38.99
N PHE A 5 -42.82 5.40 -37.86
CA PHE A 5 -42.27 6.02 -36.66
C PHE A 5 -41.34 5.07 -35.90
N TYR A 6 -41.68 3.77 -35.82
CA TYR A 6 -40.86 2.76 -35.16
C TYR A 6 -39.54 2.48 -35.91
N LYS A 7 -39.51 2.52 -37.24
CA LYS A 7 -38.26 2.37 -38.01
C LYS A 7 -37.29 3.54 -37.82
N ILE A 8 -37.79 4.76 -37.63
CA ILE A 8 -36.95 5.94 -37.39
C ILE A 8 -36.40 5.93 -35.95
N LEU A 9 -37.19 5.50 -34.96
CA LEU A 9 -36.71 5.33 -33.58
C LEU A 9 -35.67 4.22 -33.45
N SER A 10 -35.80 3.13 -34.22
CA SER A 10 -34.85 2.00 -34.23
C SER A 10 -33.49 2.37 -34.81
N VAL A 11 -33.46 3.27 -35.81
CA VAL A 11 -32.22 3.74 -36.46
C VAL A 11 -31.51 4.79 -35.59
N LEU A 12 -32.24 5.61 -34.84
CA LEU A 12 -31.68 6.59 -33.90
C LEU A 12 -31.08 5.94 -32.64
N MET A 13 -31.65 4.83 -32.15
CA MET A 13 -31.09 4.08 -31.03
C MET A 13 -29.80 3.32 -31.38
N LEU A 14 -29.61 2.96 -32.65
CA LEU A 14 -28.38 2.30 -33.13
C LEU A 14 -27.23 3.30 -33.38
N ALA A 15 -27.54 4.56 -33.70
CA ALA A 15 -26.54 5.61 -33.90
C ALA A 15 -25.93 6.13 -32.58
N ALA A 16 -26.66 6.03 -31.46
CA ALA A 16 -26.18 6.47 -30.14
C ALA A 16 -25.18 5.50 -29.49
N VAL A 17 -25.00 4.29 -30.02
CA VAL A 17 -24.04 3.29 -29.50
C VAL A 17 -22.63 3.49 -30.09
N MET A 18 -22.47 4.31 -31.13
CA MET A 18 -21.19 4.52 -31.82
C MET A 18 -20.45 5.82 -31.40
N ALA A 19 -21.05 6.66 -30.55
CA ALA A 19 -20.44 7.91 -30.09
C ALA A 19 -19.66 7.78 -28.76
N GLY A 20 -19.47 6.55 -28.27
CA GLY A 20 -18.78 6.25 -27.03
C GLY A 20 -17.37 5.66 -27.19
N CYS A 21 -16.89 5.48 -28.43
CA CYS A 21 -15.49 5.10 -28.66
C CYS A 21 -14.67 6.39 -28.77
N HIS A 22 -14.12 6.87 -27.65
CA HIS A 22 -12.95 7.74 -27.74
C HIS A 22 -11.84 6.88 -28.35
N GLU A 23 -11.38 7.21 -29.56
CA GLU A 23 -10.15 6.62 -30.09
C GLU A 23 -9.04 6.95 -29.11
N ALA A 24 -8.51 5.94 -28.41
CA ALA A 24 -7.30 6.12 -27.65
C ALA A 24 -6.19 6.50 -28.65
N PRO A 25 -5.37 7.53 -28.36
CA PRO A 25 -4.32 7.92 -29.28
C PRO A 25 -3.42 6.73 -29.61
N GLU A 26 -3.33 6.37 -30.88
CA GLU A 26 -2.41 5.34 -31.35
C GLU A 26 -0.99 5.91 -31.41
N TYR A 27 -0.11 5.38 -30.57
CA TYR A 27 1.30 5.73 -30.56
C TYR A 27 2.11 4.75 -31.41
N LYS A 28 3.10 5.27 -32.13
CA LYS A 28 4.02 4.45 -32.92
C LYS A 28 4.96 3.66 -32.01
N ASP A 29 5.34 2.46 -32.45
CA ASP A 29 6.45 1.73 -31.85
C ASP A 29 7.80 2.27 -32.37
N ASP A 30 8.11 3.50 -31.96
CA ASP A 30 9.40 4.16 -32.14
C ASP A 30 9.79 4.89 -30.83
N PRO A 31 11.01 5.42 -30.67
CA PRO A 31 11.42 6.07 -29.43
C PRO A 31 10.52 7.24 -28.99
N TYR A 32 10.02 8.04 -29.93
CA TYR A 32 9.12 9.15 -29.59
C TYR A 32 7.72 8.66 -29.22
N GLY A 33 7.16 7.73 -29.99
CA GLY A 33 5.82 7.19 -29.73
C GLY A 33 5.74 6.46 -28.40
N ASN A 34 6.76 5.67 -28.05
CA ASN A 34 6.82 5.00 -26.74
C ASN A 34 6.98 5.99 -25.57
N PHE A 35 7.80 7.03 -25.73
CA PHE A 35 7.91 8.10 -24.72
C PHE A 35 6.59 8.85 -24.57
N ASP A 36 5.97 9.25 -25.68
CA ASP A 36 4.71 10.01 -25.69
C ASP A 36 3.55 9.19 -25.09
N ALA A 37 3.51 7.88 -25.36
CA ALA A 37 2.58 6.96 -24.73
C ALA A 37 2.76 6.91 -23.21
N LEU A 38 4.00 6.76 -22.74
CA LEU A 38 4.30 6.75 -21.29
C LEU A 38 3.88 8.08 -20.64
N ALA A 39 4.27 9.20 -21.25
CA ALA A 39 3.96 10.54 -20.77
C ALA A 39 2.45 10.77 -20.64
N ALA A 40 1.67 10.34 -21.63
CA ALA A 40 0.22 10.46 -21.63
C ALA A 40 -0.42 9.55 -20.57
N ILE A 41 -0.05 8.27 -20.53
CA ILE A 41 -0.59 7.30 -19.56
C ILE A 41 -0.40 7.81 -18.13
N VAL A 42 0.81 8.25 -17.79
CA VAL A 42 1.13 8.76 -16.46
C VAL A 42 0.42 10.09 -16.21
N GLY A 43 0.43 11.00 -17.18
CA GLY A 43 -0.24 12.30 -17.06
C GLY A 43 -1.75 12.18 -16.79
N GLU A 44 -2.41 11.24 -17.44
CA GLU A 44 -3.87 11.11 -17.32
C GLU A 44 -4.32 10.27 -16.13
N ARG A 45 -3.46 9.44 -15.54
CA ARG A 45 -3.86 8.42 -14.54
C ARG A 45 -3.12 8.52 -13.22
N TYR A 46 -1.94 9.12 -13.16
CA TYR A 46 -1.25 9.35 -11.91
C TYR A 46 -2.00 10.39 -11.05
N CYS A 47 -1.97 10.19 -9.74
CA CYS A 47 -2.89 10.85 -8.83
C CYS A 47 -2.27 11.91 -7.93
N PHE A 48 -0.94 11.96 -7.85
CA PHE A 48 -0.25 12.68 -6.79
C PHE A 48 0.57 13.87 -7.31
N PHE A 49 0.30 14.36 -8.52
CA PHE A 49 1.01 15.50 -9.09
C PHE A 49 0.87 16.77 -8.24
N GLU A 50 -0.37 17.12 -7.86
CA GLU A 50 -0.64 18.33 -7.08
C GLU A 50 -0.05 18.24 -5.66
N GLU A 51 -0.22 17.09 -4.98
CA GLU A 51 0.34 16.84 -3.65
C GLU A 51 1.88 16.98 -3.63
N LYS A 52 2.53 16.61 -4.74
CA LYS A 52 4.00 16.67 -4.89
C LYS A 52 4.50 17.94 -5.57
N GLY A 53 3.61 18.84 -5.99
CA GLY A 53 3.98 20.08 -6.70
C GLY A 53 4.68 19.83 -8.04
N ILE A 54 4.31 18.76 -8.74
CA ILE A 54 4.97 18.32 -9.98
C ILE A 54 4.30 18.96 -11.20
N ASP A 55 5.09 19.70 -11.99
CA ASP A 55 4.72 20.16 -13.34
C ASP A 55 5.07 19.09 -14.37
N TRP A 56 4.15 18.14 -14.55
CA TRP A 56 4.35 16.97 -15.41
C TRP A 56 4.61 17.35 -16.88
N GLU A 57 3.91 18.35 -17.39
CA GLU A 57 4.10 18.76 -18.79
C GLU A 57 5.48 19.36 -19.02
N LYS A 58 5.99 20.15 -18.07
CA LYS A 58 7.35 20.71 -18.15
C LYS A 58 8.38 19.60 -18.14
N LEU A 59 8.27 18.62 -17.25
CA LEU A 59 9.16 17.47 -17.19
C LEU A 59 9.10 16.68 -18.51
N CYS A 60 7.91 16.35 -18.99
CA CYS A 60 7.74 15.68 -20.28
C CYS A 60 8.42 16.45 -21.42
N ARG A 61 8.27 17.77 -21.53
CA ARG A 61 8.97 18.57 -22.56
C ARG A 61 10.49 18.49 -22.43
N GLN A 62 11.03 18.52 -21.21
CA GLN A 62 12.47 18.44 -20.95
C GLN A 62 13.03 17.08 -21.38
N TYR A 63 12.45 15.99 -20.89
CA TYR A 63 12.91 14.64 -21.17
C TYR A 63 12.66 14.22 -22.62
N ARG A 64 11.54 14.67 -23.22
CA ARG A 64 11.26 14.42 -24.64
C ARG A 64 12.30 15.02 -25.57
N ALA A 65 12.90 16.16 -25.18
CA ALA A 65 13.94 16.82 -25.97
C ALA A 65 15.26 16.02 -26.02
N GLU A 66 15.45 15.07 -25.11
CA GLU A 66 16.61 14.15 -25.12
C GLU A 66 16.44 13.02 -26.14
N ILE A 67 15.20 12.65 -26.49
CA ILE A 67 14.88 11.53 -27.38
C ILE A 67 15.41 11.77 -28.80
N LYS A 68 15.99 10.72 -29.39
CA LYS A 68 16.49 10.69 -30.78
C LYS A 68 15.90 9.48 -31.53
N PRO A 69 15.72 9.56 -32.86
CA PRO A 69 15.09 8.50 -33.64
C PRO A 69 15.91 7.20 -33.70
N ASP A 70 17.22 7.26 -33.47
CA ASP A 70 18.16 6.13 -33.54
C ASP A 70 18.50 5.52 -32.16
N MET A 71 17.79 5.93 -31.11
CA MET A 71 18.00 5.40 -29.76
C MET A 71 17.73 3.90 -29.68
N ASN A 72 18.61 3.20 -28.97
CA ASN A 72 18.36 1.82 -28.61
C ASN A 72 17.44 1.72 -27.38
N GLN A 73 16.96 0.49 -27.10
CA GLN A 73 16.03 0.23 -26.00
C GLN A 73 16.58 0.58 -24.61
N LEU A 74 17.89 0.46 -24.37
CA LEU A 74 18.48 0.79 -23.07
C LEU A 74 18.52 2.31 -22.85
N GLU A 75 18.87 3.08 -23.89
CA GLU A 75 18.90 4.55 -23.84
C GLU A 75 17.50 5.14 -23.62
N LEU A 76 16.50 4.63 -24.37
CA LEU A 76 15.11 5.04 -24.18
C LEU A 76 14.61 4.67 -22.77
N PHE A 77 14.94 3.47 -22.28
CA PHE A 77 14.52 3.03 -20.95
C PHE A 77 15.11 3.90 -19.85
N ASP A 78 16.38 4.32 -19.97
CA ASP A 78 17.02 5.24 -19.02
C ASP A 78 16.29 6.59 -18.95
N ILE A 79 16.02 7.22 -20.10
CA ILE A 79 15.31 8.51 -20.15
C ILE A 79 13.93 8.40 -19.53
N CYS A 80 13.17 7.37 -19.90
CA CYS A 80 11.85 7.12 -19.32
C CYS A 80 11.93 6.84 -17.81
N SER A 81 12.95 6.10 -17.36
CA SER A 81 13.15 5.83 -15.93
C SER A 81 13.44 7.11 -15.15
N ARG A 82 14.32 7.98 -15.65
CA ARG A 82 14.63 9.27 -15.03
C ARG A 82 13.42 10.19 -14.98
N LEU A 83 12.60 10.22 -16.03
CA LEU A 83 11.34 10.96 -16.00
C LEU A 83 10.41 10.47 -14.88
N LEU A 84 10.29 9.15 -14.69
CA LEU A 84 9.46 8.58 -13.61
C LEU A 84 10.07 8.80 -12.22
N ASP A 85 11.40 8.87 -12.09
CA ASP A 85 12.07 9.18 -10.82
C ASP A 85 11.72 10.59 -10.29
N GLU A 86 11.37 11.53 -11.17
CA GLU A 86 10.87 12.87 -10.78
C GLU A 86 9.57 12.81 -9.98
N LEU A 87 8.79 11.71 -10.11
CA LEU A 87 7.61 11.47 -9.29
C LEU A 87 7.95 11.15 -7.83
N GLN A 88 9.22 10.82 -7.55
CA GLN A 88 9.74 10.49 -6.23
C GLN A 88 8.85 9.46 -5.50
N ASP A 89 8.45 8.43 -6.25
CA ASP A 89 7.46 7.45 -5.83
C ASP A 89 8.02 6.04 -5.95
N GLY A 90 8.17 5.34 -4.83
CA GLY A 90 8.64 3.96 -4.80
C GLY A 90 7.67 2.96 -5.46
N HIS A 91 6.42 3.37 -5.71
CA HIS A 91 5.38 2.54 -6.31
C HIS A 91 5.19 2.76 -7.81
N VAL A 92 5.98 3.66 -8.42
CA VAL A 92 6.00 3.85 -9.87
C VAL A 92 7.13 3.03 -10.47
N ASN A 93 6.81 2.16 -11.42
CA ASN A 93 7.79 1.32 -12.09
C ASN A 93 7.52 1.25 -13.59
N LEU A 94 8.59 1.29 -14.38
CA LEU A 94 8.60 0.88 -15.78
C LEU A 94 9.29 -0.48 -15.87
N SER A 95 8.63 -1.45 -16.50
CA SER A 95 9.12 -2.82 -16.65
C SER A 95 9.32 -3.16 -18.11
N SER A 96 10.51 -3.68 -18.42
CA SER A 96 10.86 -4.28 -19.71
C SER A 96 11.31 -5.72 -19.51
N ARG A 97 11.74 -6.39 -20.59
CA ARG A 97 12.32 -7.74 -20.51
C ARG A 97 13.73 -7.77 -19.89
N PHE A 98 14.41 -6.63 -19.82
CA PHE A 98 15.80 -6.55 -19.37
C PHE A 98 15.97 -5.78 -18.06
N ASN A 99 14.99 -4.97 -17.64
CA ASN A 99 15.08 -4.19 -16.41
C ASN A 99 13.71 -3.75 -15.88
N THR A 100 13.65 -3.41 -14.59
CA THR A 100 12.53 -2.68 -13.98
C THR A 100 13.08 -1.44 -13.27
N SER A 101 12.49 -0.28 -13.54
CA SER A 101 12.88 0.98 -12.90
C SER A 101 12.27 1.12 -11.51
N TYR A 102 12.99 1.78 -10.61
CA TYR A 102 12.56 2.06 -9.25
C TYR A 102 13.15 3.40 -8.79
N TYR A 103 12.33 4.23 -8.16
CA TYR A 103 12.84 5.36 -7.39
C TYR A 103 13.45 4.86 -6.07
N ARG A 104 14.75 4.54 -6.08
CA ARG A 104 15.42 3.81 -4.99
C ARG A 104 15.50 4.57 -3.67
N LYS A 105 15.55 5.91 -3.72
CA LYS A 105 15.65 6.77 -2.54
C LYS A 105 14.44 6.70 -1.62
N TRP A 106 13.26 6.36 -2.16
CA TRP A 106 12.04 6.17 -1.35
C TRP A 106 12.22 5.15 -0.22
N TRP A 107 13.09 4.16 -0.43
CA TRP A 107 13.47 3.16 0.56
C TRP A 107 14.89 3.40 1.12
N SER A 108 15.89 3.60 0.27
CA SER A 108 17.31 3.62 0.69
C SER A 108 17.74 4.81 1.55
N ASP A 109 16.96 5.90 1.58
CA ASP A 109 17.24 7.04 2.46
C ASP A 109 16.76 6.81 3.92
N TYR A 110 16.18 5.64 4.20
CA TYR A 110 15.62 5.28 5.51
C TYR A 110 16.31 4.02 6.08
N PRO A 111 16.46 3.92 7.42
CA PRO A 111 16.97 2.71 8.05
C PRO A 111 16.02 1.52 7.84
N GLN A 112 16.58 0.30 7.88
CA GLN A 112 15.79 -0.92 7.75
C GLN A 112 14.95 -1.21 9.00
N ASP A 113 15.47 -0.87 10.19
CA ASP A 113 14.77 -1.00 11.48
C ASP A 113 14.26 -2.42 11.82
N PHE A 114 14.77 -3.44 11.13
CA PHE A 114 14.32 -4.81 11.31
C PHE A 114 15.34 -5.83 10.80
N ASN A 115 15.50 -6.92 11.54
CA ASN A 115 16.25 -8.09 11.10
C ASN A 115 15.51 -9.37 11.55
N LEU A 116 15.04 -10.16 10.57
CA LEU A 116 14.24 -11.36 10.87
C LEU A 116 14.99 -12.38 11.71
N ARG A 117 16.30 -12.56 11.47
CA ARG A 117 17.12 -13.50 12.25
C ARG A 117 17.24 -13.05 13.71
N THR A 118 17.34 -11.75 13.95
CA THR A 118 17.38 -11.16 15.30
C THR A 118 16.11 -11.45 16.07
N LEU A 119 14.96 -11.16 15.46
CA LEU A 119 13.65 -11.50 16.01
C LEU A 119 13.56 -13.00 16.36
N GLN A 120 13.84 -13.87 15.38
CA GLN A 120 13.66 -15.30 15.55
C GLN A 120 14.59 -15.89 16.62
N GLN A 121 15.84 -15.42 16.69
CA GLN A 121 16.85 -15.97 17.58
C GLN A 121 16.76 -15.45 19.02
N TYR A 122 16.56 -14.16 19.20
CA TYR A 122 16.74 -13.51 20.52
C TYR A 122 15.42 -13.18 21.23
N TYR A 123 14.30 -13.15 20.49
CA TYR A 123 12.98 -12.84 21.06
C TYR A 123 12.02 -14.03 20.97
N LEU A 124 12.15 -14.85 19.92
CA LEU A 124 11.30 -16.01 19.73
C LEU A 124 12.00 -17.34 20.08
N ASP A 125 13.31 -17.34 20.32
CA ASP A 125 14.14 -18.51 20.63
C ASP A 125 14.05 -19.67 19.62
N PHE A 126 13.66 -19.38 18.37
CA PHE A 126 13.22 -20.37 17.37
C PHE A 126 12.07 -21.29 17.83
N ASP A 127 11.41 -20.94 18.93
CA ASP A 127 10.32 -21.69 19.55
C ASP A 127 9.02 -20.90 19.45
N TYR A 128 8.63 -20.60 18.21
CA TYR A 128 7.39 -19.91 17.87
C TYR A 128 6.48 -20.83 17.06
N MET A 129 5.17 -20.59 17.16
CA MET A 129 4.19 -21.26 16.32
C MET A 129 3.99 -20.48 15.02
N GLN A 130 3.56 -21.17 13.96
CA GLN A 130 3.33 -20.53 12.67
C GLN A 130 2.11 -21.13 11.94
N THR A 131 1.23 -20.26 11.45
CA THR A 131 0.12 -20.63 10.55
C THR A 131 -0.32 -19.40 9.75
N SER A 132 -0.87 -19.59 8.55
CA SER A 132 -1.33 -18.48 7.68
C SER A 132 -0.28 -17.37 7.45
N GLY A 133 1.01 -17.75 7.37
CA GLY A 133 2.12 -16.79 7.24
C GLY A 133 2.43 -15.97 8.48
N ILE A 134 1.71 -16.17 9.60
CA ILE A 134 1.92 -15.46 10.86
C ILE A 134 2.77 -16.32 11.79
N SER A 135 3.87 -15.77 12.29
CA SER A 135 4.66 -16.37 13.38
C SER A 135 4.21 -15.75 14.69
N TYR A 136 3.95 -16.53 15.73
CA TYR A 136 3.39 -16.01 16.98
C TYR A 136 3.87 -16.77 18.21
N LYS A 137 3.95 -16.07 19.34
CA LYS A 137 4.44 -16.57 20.63
C LYS A 137 3.92 -15.67 21.77
N MET A 138 3.81 -16.21 22.96
CA MET A 138 3.82 -15.41 24.19
C MET A 138 5.27 -15.06 24.52
N LEU A 139 5.67 -13.79 24.45
CA LEU A 139 7.05 -13.37 24.76
C LEU A 139 7.34 -13.48 26.27
N THR A 140 6.31 -13.20 27.06
CA THR A 140 6.24 -13.43 28.50
C THR A 140 4.85 -13.97 28.81
N ASP A 141 4.55 -14.32 30.06
CA ASP A 141 3.18 -14.69 30.47
C ASP A 141 2.16 -13.56 30.27
N GLU A 142 2.62 -12.33 30.00
CA GLU A 142 1.77 -11.13 29.91
C GLU A 142 1.72 -10.49 28.52
N ILE A 143 2.60 -10.86 27.59
CA ILE A 143 2.72 -10.18 26.29
C ILE A 143 2.57 -11.18 25.15
N GLY A 144 1.48 -11.04 24.40
CA GLY A 144 1.28 -11.75 23.15
C GLY A 144 2.03 -11.07 22.02
N TYR A 145 2.62 -11.85 21.12
CA TYR A 145 3.32 -11.34 19.95
C TYR A 145 2.90 -12.12 18.70
N MET A 146 2.67 -11.40 17.61
CA MET A 146 2.51 -11.97 16.27
C MET A 146 3.26 -11.14 15.23
N TYR A 147 4.04 -11.81 14.40
CA TYR A 147 4.72 -11.26 13.23
C TYR A 147 4.01 -11.68 11.96
N TYR A 148 3.59 -10.70 11.16
CA TYR A 148 2.92 -10.92 9.88
C TYR A 148 3.68 -10.23 8.73
N PRO A 149 4.56 -10.97 8.01
CA PRO A 149 5.52 -10.41 7.06
C PRO A 149 4.91 -9.96 5.73
N SER A 150 3.69 -10.38 5.37
CA SER A 150 3.10 -10.04 4.08
C SER A 150 1.60 -10.24 4.06
N PHE A 151 0.84 -9.20 3.68
CA PHE A 151 -0.59 -9.33 3.38
C PHE A 151 -0.89 -10.13 2.10
N SER A 152 0.12 -10.62 1.37
CA SER A 152 -0.07 -11.59 0.28
C SER A 152 -0.26 -13.01 0.78
N SER A 153 0.13 -13.31 2.02
CA SER A 153 -0.15 -14.60 2.65
C SER A 153 -1.61 -14.62 3.10
N GLY A 154 -2.44 -15.55 2.62
CA GLY A 154 -3.85 -15.59 3.04
C GLY A 154 -4.00 -15.87 4.54
N ILE A 155 -4.89 -15.14 5.23
CA ILE A 155 -5.25 -15.41 6.62
C ILE A 155 -6.55 -16.21 6.66
N SER A 156 -6.49 -17.47 7.10
CA SER A 156 -7.71 -18.21 7.38
C SER A 156 -8.31 -17.74 8.71
N SER A 157 -9.64 -17.54 8.74
CA SER A 157 -10.29 -17.11 9.99
C SER A 157 -10.09 -18.10 11.13
N THR A 158 -10.05 -19.41 10.84
CA THR A 158 -9.80 -20.46 11.83
C THR A 158 -8.37 -20.42 12.37
N SER A 159 -7.36 -20.19 11.51
CA SER A 159 -5.98 -19.96 11.96
C SER A 159 -5.90 -18.76 12.89
N LEU A 160 -6.60 -17.67 12.55
CA LEU A 160 -6.63 -16.48 13.39
C LEU A 160 -7.38 -16.73 14.72
N ASP A 161 -8.41 -17.57 14.72
CA ASP A 161 -9.07 -18.04 15.96
C ASP A 161 -8.06 -18.74 16.88
N TYR A 162 -7.23 -19.66 16.35
CA TYR A 162 -6.20 -20.34 17.14
C TYR A 162 -5.10 -19.40 17.66
N ILE A 163 -4.59 -18.51 16.80
CA ILE A 163 -3.58 -17.53 17.19
C ILE A 163 -4.12 -16.68 18.34
N LEU A 164 -5.30 -16.08 18.17
CA LEU A 164 -5.87 -15.18 19.16
C LEU A 164 -6.30 -15.92 20.43
N ALA A 165 -6.74 -17.18 20.35
CA ALA A 165 -7.05 -17.97 21.55
C ALA A 165 -5.82 -18.20 22.42
N ILE A 166 -4.65 -18.42 21.81
CA ILE A 166 -3.38 -18.60 22.53
C ILE A 166 -2.91 -17.27 23.12
N LEU A 167 -3.02 -16.18 22.36
CA LEU A 167 -2.58 -14.85 22.80
C LEU A 167 -3.60 -14.15 23.70
N HIS A 168 -4.81 -14.70 23.86
CA HIS A 168 -5.94 -14.05 24.52
C HIS A 168 -5.64 -13.66 25.97
N GLU A 169 -4.91 -14.50 26.70
CA GLU A 169 -4.63 -14.29 28.13
C GLU A 169 -3.56 -13.22 28.39
N SER A 170 -2.86 -12.74 27.36
CA SER A 170 -1.91 -11.64 27.50
C SER A 170 -2.60 -10.36 28.02
N LYS A 171 -1.84 -9.52 28.72
CA LYS A 171 -2.25 -8.16 29.10
C LYS A 171 -2.21 -7.20 27.91
N GLY A 172 -1.37 -7.48 26.91
CA GLY A 172 -1.23 -6.68 25.70
C GLY A 172 -0.69 -7.49 24.51
N LEU A 173 -1.00 -7.02 23.30
CA LEU A 173 -0.63 -7.68 22.05
C LEU A 173 0.31 -6.79 21.22
N ILE A 174 1.41 -7.36 20.76
CA ILE A 174 2.28 -6.75 19.76
C ILE A 174 1.99 -7.41 18.41
N ILE A 175 1.60 -6.58 17.43
CA ILE A 175 1.41 -6.96 16.03
C ILE A 175 2.55 -6.36 15.22
N ASP A 176 3.54 -7.17 14.88
CA ASP A 176 4.70 -6.75 14.11
C ASP A 176 4.44 -6.97 12.62
N ILE A 177 4.44 -5.88 11.85
CA ILE A 177 4.30 -5.90 10.40
C ILE A 177 5.51 -5.24 9.72
N ARG A 178 6.63 -5.09 10.42
CA ARG A 178 7.86 -4.58 9.80
C ARG A 178 8.25 -5.46 8.62
N ASN A 179 8.66 -4.81 7.52
CA ASN A 179 8.91 -5.43 6.21
C ASN A 179 7.68 -5.95 5.46
N ASN A 180 6.46 -5.64 5.90
CA ASN A 180 5.25 -6.02 5.17
C ASN A 180 4.94 -5.07 4.01
N GLY A 181 5.29 -5.48 2.79
CA GLY A 181 5.03 -4.71 1.57
C GLY A 181 3.58 -4.69 1.08
N GLY A 182 2.63 -5.15 1.89
CA GLY A 182 1.22 -5.22 1.54
C GLY A 182 0.81 -6.54 0.88
N GLY A 183 -0.21 -6.48 0.04
CA GLY A 183 -0.89 -7.65 -0.53
C GLY A 183 -2.40 -7.47 -0.61
N LEU A 184 -3.17 -8.47 -0.17
CA LEU A 184 -4.62 -8.51 -0.32
C LEU A 184 -5.32 -7.65 0.73
N LEU A 185 -6.21 -6.74 0.31
CA LEU A 185 -7.02 -5.92 1.22
C LEU A 185 -7.98 -6.76 2.07
N THR A 186 -8.48 -7.89 1.56
CA THR A 186 -9.37 -8.80 2.29
C THR A 186 -8.74 -9.40 3.56
N ASN A 187 -7.41 -9.49 3.61
CA ASN A 187 -6.69 -9.88 4.81
C ASN A 187 -6.73 -8.79 5.89
N ILE A 188 -6.79 -7.51 5.50
CA ILE A 188 -6.99 -6.39 6.42
C ILE A 188 -8.37 -6.53 7.07
N ASP A 189 -9.42 -6.74 6.26
CA ASP A 189 -10.79 -6.91 6.75
C ASP A 189 -10.88 -8.03 7.79
N THR A 190 -10.30 -9.18 7.46
CA THR A 190 -10.28 -10.37 8.33
C THR A 190 -9.58 -10.10 9.67
N LEU A 191 -8.51 -9.31 9.65
CA LEU A 191 -7.67 -9.03 10.81
C LEU A 191 -8.29 -7.92 11.69
N VAL A 192 -8.67 -6.80 11.08
CA VAL A 192 -9.27 -5.64 11.78
C VAL A 192 -10.57 -6.03 12.49
N GLY A 193 -11.39 -6.89 11.86
CA GLY A 193 -12.63 -7.38 12.47
C GLY A 193 -12.44 -8.08 13.83
N ARG A 194 -11.20 -8.52 14.17
CA ARG A 194 -10.89 -9.13 15.47
C ARG A 194 -10.60 -8.12 16.57
N PHE A 195 -10.31 -6.88 16.21
CA PHE A 195 -9.85 -5.83 17.12
C PHE A 195 -10.86 -4.70 17.30
N ILE A 196 -11.99 -4.73 16.56
CA ILE A 196 -13.08 -3.75 16.67
C ILE A 196 -14.33 -4.35 17.28
N GLU A 197 -15.04 -3.57 18.08
CA GLU A 197 -16.29 -3.99 18.71
C GLU A 197 -17.49 -3.85 17.75
N GLU A 198 -17.53 -2.73 17.02
CA GLU A 198 -18.54 -2.36 16.03
C GLU A 198 -17.90 -1.99 14.68
N ASN A 199 -18.72 -1.92 13.63
CA ASN A 199 -18.26 -1.53 12.30
C ASN A 199 -17.59 -0.16 12.35
N THR A 200 -16.41 -0.05 11.75
CA THR A 200 -15.55 1.13 11.86
C THR A 200 -15.20 1.67 10.48
N ALA A 201 -15.32 2.99 10.31
CA ALA A 201 -14.85 3.67 9.11
C ALA A 201 -13.31 3.67 9.05
N GLY A 202 -12.78 3.13 7.95
CA GLY A 202 -11.35 3.02 7.69
C GLY A 202 -10.72 4.23 7.02
N GLY A 203 -11.50 4.93 6.19
CA GLY A 203 -11.02 5.99 5.33
C GLY A 203 -11.87 6.11 4.07
N TYR A 204 -11.29 6.70 3.02
CA TYR A 204 -11.99 6.90 1.76
C TYR A 204 -11.14 6.51 0.57
N ILE A 205 -11.77 5.92 -0.44
CA ILE A 205 -11.16 5.67 -1.75
C ILE A 205 -11.75 6.63 -2.78
N ARG A 206 -10.88 7.14 -3.66
CA ARG A 206 -11.28 7.95 -4.83
C ARG A 206 -10.84 7.26 -6.11
N HIS A 207 -11.71 7.28 -7.12
CA HIS A 207 -11.41 6.73 -8.44
C HIS A 207 -11.18 7.86 -9.43
N LYS A 208 -10.22 7.67 -10.34
CA LYS A 208 -10.01 8.58 -11.46
C LYS A 208 -11.23 8.56 -12.39
N THR A 209 -11.81 9.73 -12.67
CA THR A 209 -13.03 9.87 -13.50
C THR A 209 -12.76 10.50 -14.86
N GLY A 210 -11.56 11.02 -15.08
CA GLY A 210 -11.15 11.64 -16.33
C GLY A 210 -9.65 11.92 -16.40
N PRO A 211 -9.16 12.50 -17.52
CA PRO A 211 -7.74 12.70 -17.76
C PRO A 211 -7.12 13.86 -16.96
N ALA A 212 -7.92 14.82 -16.47
CA ALA A 212 -7.38 15.92 -15.67
C ALA A 212 -6.76 15.39 -14.36
N HIS A 213 -5.68 16.02 -13.89
CA HIS A 213 -4.91 15.55 -12.73
C HIS A 213 -5.78 15.40 -11.46
N ASN A 214 -6.77 16.27 -11.29
CA ASN A 214 -7.70 16.28 -10.15
C ASN A 214 -9.10 15.71 -10.47
N ALA A 215 -9.29 15.05 -11.63
CA ALA A 215 -10.56 14.42 -11.97
C ALA A 215 -10.75 13.12 -11.18
N PHE A 216 -11.34 13.24 -9.99
CA PHE A 216 -11.69 12.15 -9.11
C PHE A 216 -13.20 12.07 -8.87
N SER A 217 -13.67 10.88 -8.49
CA SER A 217 -15.00 10.71 -7.92
C SER A 217 -15.11 11.42 -6.57
N ASP A 218 -16.35 11.59 -6.09
CA ASP A 218 -16.58 11.82 -4.66
C ASP A 218 -15.93 10.68 -3.84
N PRO A 219 -15.51 10.95 -2.59
CA PRO A 219 -14.92 9.93 -1.72
C PRO A 219 -15.93 8.82 -1.40
N TYR A 220 -15.54 7.57 -1.64
CA TYR A 220 -16.30 6.39 -1.21
C TYR A 220 -15.76 5.88 0.12
N PRO A 221 -16.61 5.70 1.16
CA PRO A 221 -16.15 5.21 2.44
C PRO A 221 -15.66 3.76 2.34
N ILE A 222 -14.55 3.49 3.02
CA ILE A 222 -14.06 2.14 3.32
C ILE A 222 -14.54 1.81 4.73
N GLU A 223 -15.27 0.72 4.88
CA GLU A 223 -15.79 0.26 6.17
C GLU A 223 -15.24 -1.12 6.51
N TYR A 224 -14.93 -1.32 7.78
CA TYR A 224 -14.47 -2.60 8.32
C TYR A 224 -15.54 -3.18 9.24
N GLU A 225 -15.92 -4.43 8.98
CA GLU A 225 -16.94 -5.13 9.75
C GLU A 225 -16.36 -5.83 10.98
N ALA A 226 -17.04 -5.69 12.11
CA ALA A 226 -16.66 -6.43 13.31
C ALA A 226 -16.93 -7.93 13.13
N ALA A 227 -15.99 -8.77 13.57
CA ALA A 227 -16.18 -10.22 13.52
C ALA A 227 -17.32 -10.66 14.45
N ASP A 228 -18.11 -11.65 13.98
CA ASP A 228 -19.20 -12.26 14.74
C ASP A 228 -18.68 -12.84 16.07
N PRO A 229 -19.09 -12.29 17.23
CA PRO A 229 -18.52 -12.66 18.53
C PRO A 229 -18.91 -14.07 18.99
N VAL A 230 -19.93 -14.68 18.38
CA VAL A 230 -20.33 -16.07 18.68
C VAL A 230 -19.46 -17.07 17.90
N LYS A 231 -18.99 -16.67 16.71
CA LYS A 231 -18.27 -17.57 15.80
C LYS A 231 -16.76 -17.37 15.81
N ARG A 232 -16.27 -16.24 16.30
CA ARG A 232 -14.88 -15.79 16.12
C ARG A 232 -14.28 -15.30 17.43
N VAL A 233 -12.99 -15.61 17.63
CA VAL A 233 -12.21 -15.07 18.75
C VAL A 233 -11.86 -13.61 18.45
N LYS A 234 -12.13 -12.71 19.40
CA LYS A 234 -11.79 -11.29 19.31
C LYS A 234 -10.77 -10.94 20.40
N TYR A 235 -9.96 -9.91 20.15
CA TYR A 235 -9.01 -9.37 21.12
C TYR A 235 -9.37 -7.90 21.36
N LEU A 236 -10.19 -7.66 22.38
CA LEU A 236 -10.80 -6.37 22.68
C LEU A 236 -10.40 -5.87 24.07
N GLY A 237 -10.49 -4.55 24.28
CA GLY A 237 -10.32 -3.92 25.59
C GLY A 237 -8.90 -3.95 26.18
N LYS A 238 -7.92 -4.49 25.44
CA LYS A 238 -6.51 -4.59 25.85
C LYS A 238 -5.62 -3.77 24.92
N PRO A 239 -4.48 -3.23 25.41
CA PRO A 239 -3.53 -2.51 24.58
C PRO A 239 -3.00 -3.35 23.42
N ILE A 240 -2.90 -2.73 22.24
CA ILE A 240 -2.30 -3.30 21.04
C ILE A 240 -1.22 -2.35 20.53
N LEU A 241 -0.01 -2.87 20.30
CA LEU A 241 1.08 -2.13 19.67
C LEU A 241 1.34 -2.68 18.28
N VAL A 242 1.26 -1.84 17.26
CA VAL A 242 1.59 -2.23 15.87
C VAL A 242 2.98 -1.74 15.55
N LEU A 243 3.91 -2.65 15.24
CA LEU A 243 5.29 -2.28 14.89
C LEU A 243 5.41 -2.02 13.39
N THR A 244 5.97 -0.87 13.02
CA THR A 244 6.11 -0.44 11.63
C THR A 244 7.51 0.03 11.31
N ASN A 245 7.88 -0.07 10.03
CA ASN A 245 9.07 0.55 9.46
C ASN A 245 8.79 1.09 8.06
N ARG A 246 9.82 1.66 7.40
CA ARG A 246 9.69 2.18 6.04
C ARG A 246 9.24 1.13 5.02
N SER A 247 9.54 -0.14 5.27
CA SER A 247 9.17 -1.27 4.42
C SER A 247 7.71 -1.74 4.62
N CYS A 248 6.93 -1.07 5.48
CA CYS A 248 5.47 -1.24 5.54
C CYS A 248 4.80 -0.34 4.51
N TYR A 249 4.25 -0.87 3.42
CA TYR A 249 3.62 -0.05 2.37
C TYR A 249 2.41 -0.73 1.71
N SER A 250 1.71 -0.01 0.83
CA SER A 250 0.51 -0.52 0.13
C SER A 250 -0.57 -0.97 1.12
N ALA A 251 -1.09 -2.20 1.02
CA ALA A 251 -2.10 -2.73 1.93
C ALA A 251 -1.65 -2.67 3.41
N ALA A 252 -0.35 -2.78 3.71
CA ALA A 252 0.14 -2.63 5.08
C ALA A 252 -0.02 -1.19 5.59
N ASN A 253 0.13 -0.19 4.70
CA ASN A 253 -0.16 1.21 5.04
C ASN A 253 -1.65 1.38 5.37
N ASN A 254 -2.56 0.79 4.58
CA ASN A 254 -3.99 0.83 4.85
C ASN A 254 -4.36 0.18 6.19
N PHE A 255 -3.74 -0.96 6.52
CA PHE A 255 -3.92 -1.60 7.83
C PHE A 255 -3.48 -0.68 8.98
N VAL A 256 -2.32 -0.03 8.86
CA VAL A 256 -1.85 0.94 9.86
C VAL A 256 -2.81 2.13 9.97
N ALA A 257 -3.38 2.58 8.84
CA ALA A 257 -4.30 3.72 8.81
C ALA A 257 -5.52 3.46 9.69
N VAL A 258 -6.20 2.32 9.48
CA VAL A 258 -7.37 1.94 10.27
C VAL A 258 -6.99 1.62 11.72
N MET A 259 -5.94 0.83 11.95
CA MET A 259 -5.55 0.43 13.31
C MET A 259 -5.19 1.65 14.18
N LYS A 260 -4.55 2.68 13.62
CA LYS A 260 -4.20 3.91 14.36
C LYS A 260 -5.42 4.69 14.87
N THR A 261 -6.60 4.46 14.31
CA THR A 261 -7.84 5.11 14.74
C THR A 261 -8.46 4.48 15.99
N LEU A 262 -8.05 3.25 16.33
CA LEU A 262 -8.63 2.49 17.43
C LEU A 262 -8.07 2.99 18.78
N PRO A 263 -8.91 3.14 19.82
CA PRO A 263 -8.54 3.81 21.07
C PRO A 263 -7.46 3.07 21.87
N ASN A 264 -7.37 1.76 21.72
CA ASN A 264 -6.42 0.88 22.42
C ASN A 264 -5.17 0.56 21.59
N VAL A 265 -5.00 1.17 20.41
CA VAL A 265 -3.87 0.89 19.52
C VAL A 265 -2.86 2.03 19.53
N ARG A 266 -1.56 1.68 19.55
CA ARG A 266 -0.47 2.61 19.26
C ARG A 266 0.44 2.06 18.16
N ILE A 267 0.86 2.93 17.25
CA ILE A 267 1.83 2.60 16.20
C ILE A 267 3.23 2.92 16.72
N VAL A 268 4.16 1.97 16.64
CA VAL A 268 5.50 2.04 17.22
C VAL A 268 6.56 1.71 16.17
N GLY A 269 7.70 2.39 16.21
CA GLY A 269 8.80 2.19 15.28
C GLY A 269 8.96 3.40 14.37
N ALA A 270 9.03 3.18 13.06
CA ALA A 270 9.22 4.25 12.08
C ALA A 270 7.99 4.48 11.20
N ARG A 271 7.97 5.64 10.53
CA ARG A 271 6.95 5.98 9.53
C ARG A 271 6.89 4.90 8.45
N THR A 272 5.67 4.50 8.07
CA THR A 272 5.46 3.56 6.97
C THR A 272 5.96 4.12 5.63
N GLY A 273 6.12 3.26 4.62
CA GLY A 273 6.48 3.65 3.26
C GLY A 273 5.39 4.44 2.53
N GLY A 274 4.14 4.33 2.98
CA GLY A 274 3.01 4.96 2.32
C GLY A 274 2.44 4.14 1.18
N GLY A 275 1.95 4.82 0.15
CA GLY A 275 1.04 4.21 -0.83
C GLY A 275 -0.27 3.76 -0.18
N GLY A 276 -0.93 2.79 -0.80
CA GLY A 276 -2.20 2.24 -0.30
C GLY A 276 -3.27 2.14 -1.38
N GLY A 277 -3.14 2.96 -2.42
CA GLY A 277 -4.01 2.91 -3.58
C GLY A 277 -3.92 1.62 -4.38
N LEU A 278 -4.99 1.32 -5.11
CA LEU A 278 -5.02 0.18 -6.03
C LEU A 278 -4.07 0.44 -7.21
N PRO A 279 -3.27 -0.55 -7.61
CA PRO A 279 -2.34 -0.38 -8.72
C PRO A 279 -3.09 -0.32 -10.05
N PHE A 280 -2.66 0.61 -10.89
CA PHE A 280 -2.93 0.64 -12.31
C PHE A 280 -1.73 0.07 -13.06
N SER A 281 -1.98 -0.59 -14.18
CA SER A 281 -0.93 -1.02 -15.09
C SER A 281 -1.40 -0.82 -16.53
N SER A 282 -0.47 -0.42 -17.38
CA SER A 282 -0.70 -0.23 -18.82
C SER A 282 0.53 -0.63 -19.60
N GLU A 283 0.36 -0.95 -20.87
CA GLU A 283 1.43 -1.34 -21.79
C GLU A 283 1.75 -0.20 -22.75
N LEU A 284 3.03 -0.07 -23.08
CA LEU A 284 3.54 0.80 -24.13
C LEU A 284 3.58 0.03 -25.47
N PRO A 285 3.64 0.72 -26.63
CA PRO A 285 3.72 0.07 -27.95
C PRO A 285 4.83 -0.99 -28.09
N ASN A 286 5.98 -0.77 -27.47
CA ASN A 286 7.12 -1.69 -27.48
C ASN A 286 6.99 -2.88 -26.50
N GLY A 287 5.84 -3.02 -25.83
CA GLY A 287 5.55 -4.09 -24.87
C GLY A 287 6.14 -3.89 -23.47
N TRP A 288 6.69 -2.72 -23.15
CA TRP A 288 7.00 -2.37 -21.76
C TRP A 288 5.72 -2.09 -20.99
N SER A 289 5.75 -2.22 -19.67
CA SER A 289 4.60 -1.92 -18.82
C SER A 289 4.95 -0.86 -17.77
N VAL A 290 4.06 0.11 -17.59
CA VAL A 290 4.13 1.07 -16.49
C VAL A 290 3.10 0.72 -15.43
N ARG A 291 3.50 0.80 -14.15
CA ARG A 291 2.65 0.54 -12.99
C ARG A 291 2.78 1.68 -11.98
N PHE A 292 1.66 2.11 -11.39
CA PHE A 292 1.58 3.09 -10.29
C PHE A 292 0.21 3.05 -9.61
N SER A 293 0.05 3.72 -8.46
CA SER A 293 -1.25 3.81 -7.77
C SER A 293 -2.18 4.82 -8.48
N SER A 294 -3.40 4.39 -8.81
CA SER A 294 -4.41 5.22 -9.52
C SER A 294 -5.67 5.53 -8.73
N CYS A 295 -5.79 4.96 -7.53
CA CYS A 295 -6.94 5.17 -6.65
C CYS A 295 -6.42 5.64 -5.30
N PRO A 296 -6.36 6.96 -5.03
CA PRO A 296 -5.94 7.47 -3.73
C PRO A 296 -6.80 6.91 -2.61
N ILE A 297 -6.14 6.52 -1.51
CA ILE A 297 -6.79 6.14 -0.26
C ILE A 297 -6.35 7.13 0.82
N SER A 298 -7.33 7.75 1.46
CA SER A 298 -7.14 8.63 2.62
C SER A 298 -7.52 7.93 3.91
N ASP A 299 -7.05 8.46 5.03
CA ASP A 299 -7.45 8.00 6.37
C ASP A 299 -8.90 8.40 6.70
N ARG A 300 -9.38 8.01 7.89
CA ARG A 300 -10.74 8.32 8.36
C ARG A 300 -11.06 9.82 8.44
N ASP A 301 -10.04 10.68 8.54
CA ASP A 301 -10.18 12.14 8.62
C ASP A 301 -9.98 12.77 7.23
N ASP A 302 -10.00 11.94 6.18
CA ASP A 302 -9.79 12.28 4.78
C ASP A 302 -8.43 12.92 4.46
N ARG A 303 -7.38 12.55 5.21
CA ARG A 303 -6.00 12.98 4.95
C ARG A 303 -5.27 11.97 4.08
N SER A 304 -4.43 12.47 3.18
CA SER A 304 -3.59 11.61 2.32
C SER A 304 -2.70 10.69 3.14
N THR A 305 -2.65 9.42 2.74
CA THR A 305 -1.76 8.41 3.34
C THR A 305 -0.57 8.08 2.45
N GLU A 306 -0.44 8.75 1.29
CA GLU A 306 0.53 8.45 0.24
C GLU A 306 1.97 8.54 0.73
N ALA A 307 2.29 9.55 1.55
CA ALA A 307 3.63 9.71 2.10
C ALA A 307 3.94 8.78 3.30
N GLY A 308 2.96 7.99 3.74
CA GLY A 308 3.07 7.09 4.89
C GLY A 308 2.55 7.70 6.19
N ILE A 309 2.31 6.82 7.16
CA ILE A 309 1.68 7.09 8.44
C ILE A 309 2.75 7.13 9.50
N ASN A 310 2.81 8.24 10.23
CA ASN A 310 3.76 8.42 11.32
C ASN A 310 3.42 7.48 12.50
N PRO A 311 4.40 7.13 13.34
CA PRO A 311 4.15 6.51 14.64
C PRO A 311 3.17 7.33 15.49
N SER A 312 2.61 6.71 16.54
CA SER A 312 1.86 7.44 17.55
C SER A 312 2.78 8.40 18.32
N PRO A 313 2.24 9.47 18.95
CA PRO A 313 3.07 10.41 19.73
C PRO A 313 3.95 9.69 20.75
N GLY A 314 5.26 9.99 20.74
CA GLY A 314 6.26 9.38 21.62
C GLY A 314 6.61 7.92 21.28
N CYS A 315 6.18 7.38 20.14
CA CYS A 315 6.46 6.00 19.73
C CYS A 315 7.41 5.89 18.53
N GLU A 316 8.01 7.00 18.09
CA GLU A 316 9.02 6.97 17.04
C GLU A 316 10.34 6.44 17.60
N VAL A 317 10.73 5.25 17.13
CA VAL A 317 11.93 4.53 17.59
C VAL A 317 12.58 3.90 16.37
N HIS A 318 13.90 4.03 16.28
CA HIS A 318 14.72 3.40 15.26
C HIS A 318 15.71 2.43 15.90
N CYS A 319 16.08 1.39 15.18
CA CYS A 319 17.07 0.42 15.62
C CYS A 319 18.27 0.44 14.69
N LYS A 320 19.47 0.65 15.24
CA LYS A 320 20.69 0.68 14.44
C LYS A 320 21.04 -0.72 13.97
N ASP A 321 21.59 -0.83 12.76
CA ASP A 321 22.02 -2.11 12.19
C ASP A 321 23.01 -2.87 13.10
N ALA A 322 23.88 -2.15 13.82
CA ALA A 322 24.81 -2.75 14.76
C ALA A 322 24.11 -3.38 15.98
N ASP A 323 23.03 -2.78 16.46
CA ASP A 323 22.24 -3.30 17.58
C ASP A 323 21.50 -4.57 17.14
N LEU A 324 20.87 -4.54 15.96
CA LEU A 324 20.24 -5.72 15.35
C LEU A 324 21.27 -6.85 15.18
N ALA A 325 22.45 -6.56 14.62
CA ALA A 325 23.51 -7.55 14.46
C ALA A 325 23.99 -8.15 15.80
N ALA A 326 23.93 -7.38 16.88
CA ALA A 326 24.26 -7.83 18.24
C ALA A 326 23.11 -8.60 18.92
N GLY A 327 21.94 -8.71 18.28
CA GLY A 327 20.78 -9.41 18.82
C GLY A 327 19.78 -8.54 19.56
N HIS A 328 19.87 -7.21 19.41
CA HIS A 328 19.01 -6.24 20.08
C HIS A 328 18.10 -5.52 19.09
N ASP A 329 16.80 -5.54 19.37
CA ASP A 329 15.77 -4.87 18.59
C ASP A 329 15.13 -3.76 19.45
N ALA A 330 15.66 -2.55 19.31
CA ALA A 330 15.26 -1.40 20.12
C ALA A 330 13.76 -1.05 19.98
N ILE A 331 13.14 -1.34 18.83
CA ILE A 331 11.71 -1.09 18.60
C ILE A 331 10.87 -2.10 19.38
N LEU A 332 11.25 -3.38 19.32
CA LEU A 332 10.56 -4.43 20.07
C LEU A 332 10.78 -4.29 21.58
N ASP A 333 11.99 -3.96 22.03
CA ASP A 333 12.31 -3.69 23.44
C ASP A 333 11.48 -2.53 24.00
N PHE A 334 11.34 -1.46 23.22
CA PHE A 334 10.49 -0.33 23.59
C PHE A 334 9.02 -0.74 23.70
N ALA A 335 8.51 -1.52 22.75
CA ALA A 335 7.13 -2.00 22.77
C ALA A 335 6.85 -2.91 23.97
N ILE A 336 7.76 -3.81 24.30
CA ILE A 336 7.69 -4.68 25.48
C ILE A 336 7.64 -3.83 26.76
N THR A 337 8.57 -2.87 26.90
CA THR A 337 8.63 -1.97 28.05
C THR A 337 7.32 -1.17 28.19
N LEU A 338 6.80 -0.66 27.07
CA LEU A 338 5.60 0.15 27.07
C LEU A 338 4.38 -0.62 27.61
N LEU A 339 4.23 -1.90 27.24
CA LEU A 339 3.15 -2.75 27.76
C LEU A 339 3.31 -3.11 29.24
N GLN A 340 4.55 -3.24 29.73
CA GLN A 340 4.82 -3.52 31.14
C GLN A 340 4.53 -2.33 32.06
N THR A 341 4.69 -1.11 31.56
CA THR A 341 4.50 0.13 32.36
C THR A 341 3.06 0.65 32.37
N ALA A 342 2.14 0.06 31.61
CA ALA A 342 0.77 0.55 31.43
C ALA A 342 -0.20 0.17 32.57
N GLU A 343 0.32 -0.10 33.78
CA GLU A 343 -0.48 -0.42 34.98
C GLU A 343 -1.20 0.78 35.60
#